data_AF-A0A3D5TG19-F1
#
_entry.id   AF-A0A3D5TG19-F1
#
_cell.length_a   1.000
_cell.length_b   1.000
_cell.length_c   1.000
_cell.angle_alpha   90.00
_cell.angle_beta   90.00
_cell.angle_gamma   90.00
#
_symmetry.space_group_name_H-M   'P 1'
#
loop_
_entity.id
_entity.type
_entity.pdbx_description
1 polymer ?
#
loop_
_entity_poly.entity_id
_entity_poly.type
_entity_poly.pdbx_seq_one_letter_code
_entity_poly.pdbx_strand_id
1 'polypeptide(L)'
;DLKDQMLVLAPHEGIVPSDIWLTCRKKLMNNMKIQSARKATHTWLAGKIKCGNCGYALMSINNPVGKQYLRCTKRLDNKSCAGCGKIITSELEAVVYQQMVKKLASYKTLTGRKKAAKANPKIAALQVELLHVDSEIEKLVDSLTGANNVLLSYVNVKIAELDGRKQELLARIAELTVEAISPEQVSQ
;
A
#
# COMPACT_ATOMS: atom_id res chain seq x y z
N ASP A 1 -6.12 2.16 -25.04
CA ASP A 1 -7.21 1.42 -25.68
C ASP A 1 -6.61 0.55 -26.80
N LEU A 2 -7.12 -0.65 -27.06
CA LEU A 2 -6.55 -1.58 -28.07
C LEU A 2 -6.92 -1.18 -29.51
N LYS A 3 -6.98 0.13 -29.78
CA LYS A 3 -7.25 0.65 -31.12
C LYS A 3 -6.10 0.25 -32.05
N ASP A 4 -6.45 -0.18 -33.26
CA ASP A 4 -5.53 -0.54 -34.35
C ASP A 4 -4.74 -1.87 -34.21
N GLN A 5 -5.19 -2.80 -33.36
CA GLN A 5 -4.64 -4.17 -33.32
C GLN A 5 -5.62 -5.19 -33.92
N MET A 6 -5.17 -5.94 -34.93
CA MET A 6 -5.92 -7.05 -35.52
C MET A 6 -5.77 -8.30 -34.64
N LEU A 7 -6.88 -8.80 -34.12
CA LEU A 7 -6.96 -10.04 -33.34
C LEU A 7 -7.45 -11.17 -34.26
N VAL A 8 -6.64 -12.21 -34.40
CA VAL A 8 -7.00 -13.43 -35.14
C VAL A 8 -7.12 -14.56 -34.13
N LEU A 9 -8.28 -15.21 -34.08
CA LEU A 9 -8.51 -16.37 -33.23
C LEU A 9 -7.93 -17.62 -33.88
N ALA A 10 -7.09 -18.32 -33.13
CA ALA A 10 -6.59 -19.63 -33.54
C ALA A 10 -7.62 -20.72 -33.20
N PRO A 11 -7.68 -21.83 -33.96
CA PRO A 11 -8.64 -22.92 -33.73
C PRO A 11 -8.25 -23.83 -32.56
N HIS A 12 -7.08 -23.65 -31.94
CA HIS A 12 -6.65 -24.42 -30.77
C HIS A 12 -7.08 -23.73 -29.47
N GLU A 13 -7.23 -24.52 -28.41
CA GLU A 13 -7.46 -23.97 -27.06
C GLU A 13 -6.27 -23.11 -26.62
N GLY A 14 -6.57 -21.96 -26.01
CA GLY A 14 -5.56 -21.04 -25.51
C GLY A 14 -5.01 -21.50 -24.17
N ILE A 15 -3.67 -21.51 -24.03
CA ILE A 15 -3.00 -21.86 -22.76
C ILE A 15 -3.24 -20.80 -21.69
N VAL A 16 -3.38 -19.53 -22.09
CA VAL A 16 -3.56 -18.40 -21.17
C VAL A 16 -4.97 -17.83 -21.35
N PRO A 17 -5.75 -17.69 -20.26
CA PRO A 17 -7.04 -17.01 -20.28
C PRO A 17 -6.97 -15.62 -20.91
N SER A 18 -7.99 -15.29 -21.71
CA SER A 18 -8.00 -14.07 -22.53
C SER A 18 -8.01 -12.79 -21.69
N ASP A 19 -8.67 -12.81 -20.53
CA ASP A 19 -8.71 -11.73 -19.54
C ASP A 19 -7.32 -11.42 -18.95
N ILE A 20 -6.56 -12.46 -18.58
CA ILE A 20 -5.18 -12.33 -18.08
C ILE A 20 -4.30 -11.76 -19.19
N TRP A 21 -4.41 -12.31 -20.40
CA TRP A 21 -3.61 -11.85 -21.54
C TRP A 21 -3.88 -10.37 -21.87
N LEU A 22 -5.15 -9.97 -21.95
CA LEU A 22 -5.54 -8.58 -22.24
C LEU A 22 -5.05 -7.62 -21.15
N THR A 23 -5.12 -8.03 -19.89
CA THR A 23 -4.63 -7.23 -18.76
C THR A 23 -3.12 -7.03 -18.83
N CYS A 24 -2.37 -8.11 -19.10
CA CYS A 24 -0.92 -8.05 -19.30
C CYS A 24 -0.56 -7.20 -20.54
N ARG A 25 -1.30 -7.32 -21.64
CA ARG A 25 -1.09 -6.53 -22.85
C ARG A 25 -1.28 -5.05 -22.61
N LYS A 26 -2.36 -4.65 -21.93
CA LYS A 26 -2.60 -3.25 -21.54
C LYS A 26 -1.47 -2.70 -20.66
N LYS A 27 -0.98 -3.51 -19.70
CA LYS A 27 0.19 -3.13 -18.88
C LYS A 27 1.43 -2.90 -19.74
N LEU A 28 1.71 -3.78 -20.70
CA LEU A 28 2.85 -3.64 -21.61
C LEU A 28 2.75 -2.41 -22.51
N MET A 29 1.56 -2.12 -23.04
CA MET A 29 1.33 -0.94 -23.90
C MET A 29 1.53 0.38 -23.14
N ASN A 30 1.13 0.42 -21.86
CA ASN A 30 1.33 1.58 -20.98
C ASN A 30 2.73 1.62 -20.34
N ASN A 31 3.56 0.60 -20.56
CA ASN A 31 4.87 0.54 -19.95
C ASN A 31 5.81 1.53 -20.65
N MET A 32 6.16 2.60 -19.94
CA MET A 32 7.20 3.51 -20.39
C MET A 32 8.52 2.73 -20.39
N LYS A 33 9.16 2.58 -21.56
CA LYS A 33 10.45 1.89 -21.69
C LYS A 33 11.54 2.67 -20.92
N ILE A 34 11.72 2.33 -19.65
CA ILE A 34 12.87 2.76 -18.87
C ILE A 34 14.06 1.97 -19.42
N GLN A 35 15.12 2.67 -19.82
CA GLN A 35 16.36 2.03 -20.27
C GLN A 35 16.83 1.02 -19.21
N SER A 36 17.40 -0.10 -19.65
CA SER A 36 17.97 -1.10 -18.75
C SER A 36 18.94 -0.45 -17.75
N ALA A 37 18.99 -0.97 -16.53
CA ALA A 37 19.78 -0.42 -15.44
C ALA A 37 21.26 -0.31 -15.88
N ARG A 38 21.67 0.89 -16.28
CA ARG A 38 23.08 1.20 -16.49
C ARG A 38 23.74 1.33 -15.13
N LYS A 39 24.99 0.92 -15.02
CA LYS A 39 25.78 1.11 -13.80
C LYS A 39 25.82 2.61 -13.48
N ALA A 40 25.19 2.99 -12.37
CA ALA A 40 25.23 4.36 -11.87
C ALA A 40 26.63 4.64 -11.32
N THR A 41 27.48 5.31 -12.09
CA THR A 41 28.86 5.62 -11.66
C THR A 41 28.94 6.90 -10.84
N HIS A 42 28.21 7.94 -11.23
CA HIS A 42 28.30 9.28 -10.62
C HIS A 42 26.96 9.83 -10.12
N THR A 43 25.84 9.24 -10.54
CA THR A 43 24.50 9.65 -10.10
C THR A 43 23.54 8.47 -10.21
N TRP A 44 22.68 8.29 -9.22
CA TRP A 44 21.63 7.26 -9.23
C TRP A 44 20.47 7.62 -10.18
N LEU A 45 20.49 8.84 -10.73
CA LEU A 45 19.56 9.33 -11.74
C LEU A 45 20.05 9.06 -13.19
N ALA A 46 21.18 8.38 -13.36
CA ALA A 46 21.76 8.10 -14.67
C ALA A 46 20.74 7.45 -15.62
N GLY A 47 20.54 8.05 -16.80
CA GLY A 47 19.60 7.56 -17.82
C GLY A 47 18.12 7.87 -17.56
N LYS A 48 17.75 8.31 -16.34
CA LYS A 48 16.38 8.69 -15.95
C LYS A 48 16.09 10.17 -16.20
N ILE A 49 17.10 11.03 -16.09
CA ILE A 49 16.98 12.47 -16.30
C ILE A 49 17.24 12.87 -17.76
N LYS A 50 16.37 13.74 -18.30
CA LYS A 50 16.41 14.23 -19.68
C LYS A 50 16.47 15.76 -19.72
N CYS A 51 17.07 16.30 -20.77
CA CYS A 51 17.10 17.73 -21.04
C CYS A 51 15.73 18.20 -21.53
N GLY A 52 15.15 19.20 -20.86
CA GLY A 52 13.86 19.77 -21.26
C GLY A 52 13.84 20.39 -22.68
N ASN A 53 15.01 20.75 -23.23
CA ASN A 53 15.07 21.43 -24.52
C ASN A 53 15.21 20.49 -25.73
N CYS A 54 15.78 19.29 -25.55
CA CYS A 54 16.01 18.36 -26.66
C CYS A 54 15.66 16.90 -26.36
N GLY A 55 15.18 16.58 -25.15
CA GLY A 55 14.80 15.23 -24.75
C GLY A 55 15.96 14.23 -24.57
N TYR A 56 17.20 14.59 -24.92
CA TYR A 56 18.38 13.74 -24.68
C TYR A 56 18.72 13.64 -23.19
N ALA A 57 19.44 12.59 -22.82
CA ALA A 57 19.86 12.39 -21.43
C ALA A 57 20.77 13.53 -20.92
N LEU A 58 20.75 13.74 -19.61
CA LEU A 58 21.79 14.52 -18.94
C LEU A 58 22.92 13.59 -18.48
N MET A 59 24.15 14.09 -18.56
CA MET A 59 25.38 13.41 -18.18
C MET A 59 26.04 14.15 -17.02
N SER A 60 26.56 13.40 -16.04
CA SER A 60 27.36 13.95 -14.94
C SER A 60 28.80 14.14 -15.39
N ILE A 61 29.37 15.31 -15.11
CA ILE A 61 30.75 15.70 -15.42
C ILE A 61 31.40 16.19 -14.13
N ASN A 62 32.61 15.71 -13.86
CA ASN A 62 33.44 16.19 -12.76
C ASN A 62 34.25 17.41 -13.21
N ASN A 63 34.31 18.42 -12.35
CA ASN A 63 35.24 19.53 -12.46
C ASN A 63 36.57 19.18 -11.76
N PRO A 64 37.72 19.80 -12.10
CA PRO A 64 39.00 19.55 -11.42
C PRO A 64 38.95 19.83 -9.90
N VAL A 65 38.05 20.70 -9.46
CA VAL A 65 37.79 21.00 -8.03
C VAL A 65 36.94 19.91 -7.34
N GLY A 66 36.61 18.82 -8.02
CA GLY A 66 35.82 17.70 -7.49
C GLY A 66 34.30 17.88 -7.50
N LYS A 67 33.79 19.04 -7.92
CA LYS A 67 32.33 19.27 -8.03
C LYS A 67 31.73 18.58 -9.26
N GLN A 68 30.58 17.95 -9.07
CA GLN A 68 29.81 17.24 -10.10
C GLN A 68 28.68 18.08 -10.66
N TYR A 69 28.58 18.12 -11.98
CA TYR A 69 27.54 18.85 -12.70
C TYR A 69 26.86 18.00 -13.74
N LEU A 70 25.55 18.17 -13.87
CA LEU A 70 24.75 17.62 -14.96
C LEU A 70 24.71 18.59 -16.13
N ARG A 71 24.97 18.04 -17.33
CA ARG A 71 24.88 18.75 -18.60
C ARG A 71 24.20 17.91 -19.67
N CYS A 72 23.58 18.59 -20.63
CA CYS A 72 22.96 17.93 -21.78
C CYS A 72 24.00 17.24 -22.66
N THR A 73 23.83 15.92 -22.89
CA THR A 73 24.72 15.12 -23.75
C THR A 73 24.79 15.68 -25.17
N LYS A 74 23.63 15.97 -25.79
CA LYS A 74 23.59 16.53 -27.15
C LYS A 74 24.32 17.88 -27.26
N ARG A 75 24.28 18.72 -26.22
CA ARG A 75 25.05 19.97 -26.19
C ARG A 75 26.56 19.72 -26.08
N LEU A 76 26.97 18.72 -25.30
CA LEU A 76 28.39 18.36 -25.17
C LEU A 76 28.95 17.77 -26.46
N ASP A 77 28.20 16.88 -27.08
CA ASP A 77 28.68 16.11 -28.23
C ASP A 77 28.80 16.98 -29.48
N ASN A 78 27.76 17.77 -29.81
CA ASN A 78 27.73 18.52 -31.07
C ASN A 78 27.19 19.95 -30.96
N LYS A 79 26.95 20.45 -29.74
CA LYS A 79 26.45 21.81 -29.46
C LYS A 79 25.12 22.18 -30.13
N SER A 80 24.38 21.22 -30.70
CA SER A 80 23.10 21.47 -31.39
C SER A 80 21.93 21.82 -30.45
N CYS A 81 22.14 21.74 -29.13
CA CYS A 81 21.15 22.11 -28.13
C CYS A 81 21.67 23.25 -27.26
N ALA A 82 20.83 24.26 -27.00
CA ALA A 82 21.11 25.32 -26.03
C ALA A 82 21.37 24.74 -24.62
N GLY A 83 20.81 23.56 -24.31
CA GLY A 83 21.05 22.81 -23.08
C GLY A 83 20.41 23.44 -21.84
N CYS A 84 20.42 22.71 -20.73
CA CYS A 84 19.80 23.11 -19.46
C CYS A 84 20.76 23.88 -18.51
N GLY A 85 21.84 24.47 -19.05
CA GLY A 85 22.88 25.09 -18.23
C GLY A 85 23.74 24.08 -17.45
N LYS A 86 24.32 24.53 -16.33
CA LYS A 86 25.08 23.70 -15.38
C LYS A 86 24.20 23.47 -14.15
N ILE A 87 23.82 22.22 -13.89
CA ILE A 87 23.04 21.86 -12.71
C ILE A 87 23.95 21.09 -11.77
N ILE A 88 23.99 21.44 -10.48
CA ILE A 88 24.81 20.71 -9.50
C ILE A 88 24.13 19.37 -9.22
N THR A 89 24.88 18.27 -9.33
CA THR A 89 24.31 16.92 -9.25
C THR A 89 23.67 16.65 -7.89
N SER A 90 24.36 16.99 -6.80
CA SER A 90 23.88 16.76 -5.42
C SER A 90 22.61 17.54 -5.10
N GLU A 91 22.50 18.79 -5.57
CA GLU A 91 21.31 19.61 -5.36
C GLU A 91 20.09 19.02 -6.08
N LEU A 92 20.27 18.59 -7.34
CA LEU A 92 19.18 17.95 -8.07
C LEU A 92 18.76 16.64 -7.40
N GLU A 93 19.71 15.81 -6.99
CA GLU A 93 19.42 14.56 -6.30
C GLU A 93 18.66 14.79 -4.99
N ALA A 94 19.03 15.79 -4.21
CA ALA A 94 18.33 16.15 -2.98
C ALA A 94 16.87 16.56 -3.26
N VAL A 95 16.65 17.40 -4.28
CA VAL A 95 15.29 17.81 -4.70
C VAL A 95 14.47 16.61 -5.15
N VAL A 96 15.03 15.75 -6.00
CA VAL A 96 14.31 14.56 -6.49
C VAL A 96 14.00 13.61 -5.33
N TYR A 97 14.94 13.40 -4.41
CA TYR A 97 14.73 12.58 -3.21
C TYR A 97 13.58 13.13 -2.35
N GLN A 98 13.56 14.43 -2.07
CA GLN A 98 12.48 15.05 -1.30
C GLN A 98 11.11 14.86 -1.98
N GLN A 99 11.04 15.00 -3.29
CA GLN A 99 9.79 14.76 -4.04
C GLN A 99 9.40 13.28 -4.04
N MET A 100 10.37 12.36 -4.10
CA MET A 100 10.11 10.93 -3.91
C MET A 100 9.51 10.65 -2.53
N VAL A 101 10.06 11.22 -1.46
CA VAL A 101 9.53 11.08 -0.10
C VAL A 101 8.10 11.61 0.00
N LYS A 102 7.83 12.82 -0.51
CA LYS A 102 6.47 13.40 -0.53
C LYS A 102 5.48 12.53 -1.30
N LYS A 103 5.89 12.02 -2.47
CA LYS A 103 5.05 11.12 -3.26
C LYS A 103 4.82 9.80 -2.54
N LEU A 104 5.85 9.22 -1.92
CA LEU A 104 5.75 7.99 -1.14
C LEU A 104 4.87 8.17 0.10
N ALA A 105 4.89 9.33 0.76
CA ALA A 105 4.04 9.63 1.91
C ALA A 105 2.53 9.63 1.55
N SER A 106 2.17 9.98 0.31
CA SER A 106 0.77 9.92 -0.16
C SER A 106 0.25 8.49 -0.30
N TYR A 107 1.15 7.53 -0.51
CA TYR A 107 0.79 6.12 -0.45
C TYR A 107 0.78 5.72 1.03
N LYS A 108 -0.41 5.37 1.54
CA LYS A 108 -0.55 4.68 2.82
C LYS A 108 0.51 3.58 2.83
N THR A 109 1.46 3.66 3.74
CA THR A 109 2.59 2.71 3.80
C THR A 109 2.01 1.32 3.65
N LEU A 110 2.28 0.66 2.52
CA LEU A 110 2.30 -0.79 2.47
C LEU A 110 3.55 -1.20 3.27
N THR A 111 3.61 -0.82 4.54
CA THR A 111 4.44 -1.47 5.55
C THR A 111 3.99 -2.91 5.49
N GLY A 112 4.73 -3.73 4.73
CA GLY A 112 4.38 -5.12 4.53
C GLY A 112 4.19 -5.76 5.90
N ARG A 113 2.93 -6.02 6.29
CA ARG A 113 2.52 -6.77 7.49
C ARG A 113 3.49 -6.71 8.68
N LYS A 114 4.02 -5.53 9.02
CA LYS A 114 4.86 -5.34 10.20
C LYS A 114 4.24 -4.20 10.98
N LYS A 115 3.55 -4.61 12.05
CA LYS A 115 2.69 -3.82 12.93
C LYS A 115 1.29 -3.54 12.35
N ALA A 116 0.52 -4.59 12.06
CA ALA A 116 -0.80 -4.57 12.68
C ALA A 116 -0.50 -4.48 14.18
N ALA A 117 -0.94 -3.41 14.84
CA ALA A 117 -0.88 -3.32 16.30
C ALA A 117 -1.18 -4.72 16.82
N LYS A 118 -0.23 -5.35 17.51
CA LYS A 118 -0.44 -6.70 18.05
C LYS A 118 -1.76 -6.60 18.80
N ALA A 119 -2.83 -7.19 18.24
CA ALA A 119 -4.11 -7.23 18.91
C ALA A 119 -3.79 -7.78 20.29
N ASN A 120 -4.06 -7.00 21.33
CA ASN A 120 -3.71 -7.38 22.69
C ASN A 120 -4.30 -8.79 22.88
N PRO A 121 -3.49 -9.84 23.15
CA PRO A 121 -3.99 -11.21 23.21
C PRO A 121 -5.12 -11.36 24.23
N LYS A 122 -5.17 -10.47 25.23
CA LYS A 122 -6.29 -10.38 26.19
C LYS A 122 -7.59 -9.86 25.55
N ILE A 123 -7.52 -8.86 24.67
CA ILE A 123 -8.69 -8.36 23.93
C ILE A 123 -9.22 -9.43 22.98
N ALA A 124 -8.32 -10.15 22.29
CA ALA A 124 -8.72 -11.24 21.40
C ALA A 124 -9.40 -12.39 22.17
N ALA A 125 -8.89 -12.77 23.34
CA ALA A 125 -9.51 -13.77 24.19
C ALA A 125 -10.92 -13.35 24.66
N LEU A 126 -11.07 -12.10 25.12
CA LEU A 126 -12.37 -11.55 25.53
C LEU A 126 -13.37 -11.46 24.37
N GLN A 127 -12.91 -11.15 23.15
CA GLN A 127 -13.75 -11.15 21.95
C GLN A 127 -14.24 -12.56 21.59
N VAL A 128 -13.41 -13.60 21.78
CA VAL A 128 -13.83 -15.00 21.59
C VAL A 128 -14.87 -15.40 22.63
N GLU A 129 -14.70 -15.01 23.90
CA GLU A 129 -15.70 -15.24 24.95
C GLU A 129 -17.02 -14.52 24.66
N LEU A 130 -16.96 -13.29 24.16
CA LEU A 130 -18.15 -12.52 23.77
C LEU A 130 -18.94 -13.23 22.66
N LEU A 131 -18.24 -13.71 21.61
CA LEU A 131 -18.86 -14.48 20.53
C LEU A 131 -19.50 -15.78 21.02
N HIS A 132 -18.88 -16.43 22.01
CA HIS A 132 -19.46 -17.63 22.62
C HIS A 132 -20.77 -17.31 23.34
N VAL A 133 -20.79 -16.27 24.17
CA VAL A 133 -22.00 -15.82 24.89
C VAL A 133 -23.11 -15.40 23.91
N ASP A 134 -22.77 -14.66 22.86
CA ASP A 134 -23.74 -14.28 21.81
C ASP A 134 -24.34 -15.52 21.12
N SER A 135 -23.51 -16.52 20.82
CA SER A 135 -24.00 -17.78 20.22
C SER A 135 -24.89 -18.60 21.17
N GLU A 136 -24.67 -18.53 22.48
CA GLU A 136 -25.53 -19.18 23.47
C GLU A 136 -26.88 -18.48 23.56
N ILE A 137 -26.90 -17.14 23.52
CA ILE A 137 -28.14 -16.35 23.47
C ILE A 137 -28.93 -16.68 22.20
N GLU A 138 -28.29 -16.68 21.03
CA GLU A 138 -28.95 -17.02 19.76
C GLU A 138 -29.55 -18.42 19.79
N LYS A 139 -28.82 -19.44 20.26
CA LYS A 139 -29.35 -20.81 20.41
C LYS A 139 -30.54 -20.90 21.35
N LEU A 140 -30.50 -20.17 22.46
CA LEU A 140 -31.63 -20.11 23.40
C LEU A 140 -32.84 -19.45 22.75
N VAL A 141 -32.64 -18.34 22.03
CA VAL A 141 -33.71 -17.63 21.31
C VAL A 141 -34.33 -18.51 20.21
N ASP A 142 -33.52 -19.22 19.43
CA ASP A 142 -34.01 -20.12 18.38
C ASP A 142 -34.85 -21.28 18.97
N SER A 143 -34.46 -21.76 20.16
CA SER A 143 -35.17 -22.84 20.87
C SER A 143 -36.51 -22.41 21.50
N LEU A 144 -36.84 -21.10 21.52
CA LEU A 144 -38.09 -20.60 22.07
C LEU A 144 -39.31 -20.82 21.16
N THR A 145 -39.11 -21.24 19.91
CA THR A 145 -40.19 -21.53 18.96
C THR A 145 -40.98 -22.78 19.39
N GLY A 146 -41.99 -22.58 20.24
CA GLY A 146 -42.90 -23.63 20.74
C GLY A 146 -42.79 -23.96 22.24
N ALA A 147 -42.08 -23.14 23.03
CA ALA A 147 -41.88 -23.38 24.45
C ALA A 147 -43.12 -23.09 25.32
N ASN A 148 -43.37 -23.93 26.34
CA ASN A 148 -44.43 -23.76 27.34
C ASN A 148 -44.13 -22.55 28.27
N ASN A 149 -45.16 -21.90 28.84
CA ASN A 149 -45.05 -20.70 29.68
C ASN A 149 -44.09 -20.87 30.89
N VAL A 150 -44.01 -22.08 31.44
CA VAL A 150 -43.05 -22.40 32.52
C VAL A 150 -41.60 -22.35 31.99
N LEU A 151 -41.33 -22.93 30.81
CA LEU A 151 -39.99 -22.91 30.19
C LEU A 151 -39.58 -21.50 29.78
N LEU A 152 -40.52 -20.67 29.33
CA LEU A 152 -40.28 -19.26 29.03
C LEU A 152 -39.73 -18.50 30.25
N SER A 153 -40.26 -18.76 31.44
CA SER A 153 -39.77 -18.12 32.67
C SER A 153 -38.32 -18.50 32.99
N TYR A 154 -37.96 -19.78 32.86
CA TYR A 154 -36.58 -20.26 33.05
C TYR A 154 -35.61 -19.72 32.00
N VAL A 155 -36.03 -19.66 30.73
CA VAL A 155 -35.21 -19.13 29.64
C VAL A 155 -35.00 -17.62 29.79
N ASN A 156 -36.00 -16.86 30.21
CA ASN A 156 -35.86 -15.43 30.47
C ASN A 156 -34.83 -15.13 31.58
N VAL A 157 -34.81 -15.92 32.66
CA VAL A 157 -33.77 -15.80 33.70
C VAL A 157 -32.39 -16.10 33.13
N LYS A 158 -32.26 -17.14 32.29
CA LYS A 158 -30.97 -17.51 31.69
C LYS A 158 -30.47 -16.48 30.67
N ILE A 159 -31.36 -15.90 29.87
CA ILE A 159 -31.03 -14.82 28.94
C ILE A 159 -30.55 -13.58 29.71
N ALA A 160 -31.22 -13.20 30.80
CA ALA A 160 -30.78 -12.07 31.63
C ALA A 160 -29.39 -12.28 32.25
N GLU A 161 -29.07 -13.51 32.68
CA GLU A 161 -27.74 -13.87 33.17
C GLU A 161 -26.66 -13.74 32.07
N LEU A 162 -26.95 -14.26 30.87
CA LEU A 162 -26.03 -14.20 29.73
C LEU A 162 -25.84 -12.76 29.21
N ASP A 163 -26.90 -11.95 29.20
CA ASP A 163 -26.81 -10.53 28.82
C ASP A 163 -26.00 -9.73 29.86
N GLY A 164 -26.17 -10.03 31.16
CA GLY A 164 -25.31 -9.46 32.21
C GLY A 164 -23.83 -9.78 31.99
N ARG A 165 -23.50 -11.03 31.64
CA ARG A 165 -22.12 -11.45 31.31
C ARG A 165 -21.59 -10.77 30.04
N LYS A 166 -22.44 -10.57 29.03
CA LYS A 166 -22.10 -9.84 27.79
C LYS A 166 -21.71 -8.40 28.09
N GLN A 167 -22.49 -7.69 28.92
CA GLN A 167 -22.18 -6.32 29.31
C GLN A 167 -20.86 -6.21 30.07
N GLU A 168 -20.56 -7.16 30.95
CA GLU A 168 -19.28 -7.22 31.68
C GLU A 168 -18.09 -7.42 30.74
N LEU A 169 -18.21 -8.31 29.75
CA LEU A 169 -17.16 -8.53 28.74
C LEU A 169 -16.94 -7.30 27.87
N LEU A 170 -18.00 -6.60 27.47
CA LEU A 170 -17.92 -5.35 26.72
C LEU A 170 -17.23 -4.24 27.52
N ALA A 171 -17.54 -4.10 28.81
CA ALA A 171 -16.88 -3.14 29.69
C ALA A 171 -15.37 -3.41 29.81
N ARG A 172 -14.96 -4.67 30.03
CA ARG A 172 -13.54 -5.07 30.09
C ARG A 172 -12.79 -4.86 28.78
N ILE A 173 -13.45 -5.11 27.64
CA ILE A 173 -12.87 -4.81 26.32
C ILE A 173 -12.67 -3.29 26.17
N ALA A 174 -13.66 -2.48 26.55
CA ALA A 174 -13.56 -1.02 26.48
C ALA A 174 -12.39 -0.48 27.33
N GLU A 175 -12.27 -0.91 28.59
CA GLU A 175 -11.15 -0.53 29.47
C GLU A 175 -9.78 -0.85 28.86
N LEU A 176 -9.59 -2.10 28.40
CA LEU A 176 -8.32 -2.53 27.80
C LEU A 176 -8.01 -1.87 26.46
N THR A 177 -9.03 -1.42 25.71
CA THR A 177 -8.83 -0.64 24.49
C THR A 177 -8.40 0.81 24.79
N VAL A 178 -8.91 1.44 25.85
CA VAL A 178 -8.50 2.79 26.26
C VAL A 178 -7.05 2.78 26.78
N GLU A 179 -6.67 1.79 27.57
CA GLU A 179 -5.29 1.64 28.06
C GLU A 179 -4.27 1.44 26.94
N ALA A 180 -4.62 0.69 25.89
CA ALA A 180 -3.75 0.44 24.74
C ALA A 180 -3.53 1.68 23.84
N ILE A 181 -4.37 2.71 23.95
CA ILE A 181 -4.29 3.95 23.16
C ILE A 181 -3.46 5.03 23.91
N SER A 182 -3.30 4.93 25.23
CA SER A 182 -2.77 6.05 26.04
C SER A 182 -1.25 6.25 26.20
N PRO A 183 -0.30 5.35 25.83
CA PRO A 183 1.13 5.67 25.97
C PRO A 183 1.83 6.24 24.73
N GLU A 184 1.27 6.13 23.52
CA GLU A 184 2.05 6.39 22.28
C GLU A 184 1.80 7.75 21.61
N GLN A 185 0.97 8.64 22.18
CA GLN A 185 0.67 9.96 21.58
C GLN A 185 1.13 11.19 22.38
N VAL A 186 1.93 11.04 23.44
CA VAL A 186 2.51 12.18 24.18
C VAL A 186 4.02 12.24 23.99
N SER A 187 4.46 12.48 22.76
CA SER A 187 5.74 13.14 22.48
C SER A 187 5.68 13.73 21.08
N GLN A 188 5.15 14.96 21.00
CA GLN A 188 5.37 15.86 19.87
C GLN A 188 6.85 16.22 19.76
#